data_AF-A0A1J5DJC4-F1
#
_entry.id   AF-A0A1J5DJC4-F1
#
_cell.length_a   1.000
_cell.length_b   1.000
_cell.length_c   1.000
_cell.angle_alpha   90.00
_cell.angle_beta   90.00
_cell.angle_gamma   90.00
#
_symmetry.space_group_name_H-M   'P 1'
#
loop_
_entity.id
_entity.type
_entity.pdbx_description
1 polymer ?
#
loop_
_entity_poly.entity_id
_entity_poly.type
_entity_poly.pdbx_seq_one_letter_code
_entity_poly.pdbx_strand_id
1 'polypeptide(L)' 'MGAMVGLGMLQGPDGKRPPVDLPAAKDAIDLLGILQEKTKGNLTKEEEEVLREGLYHLRMGYMAMINAPPAGRKKEGDPR' A
#
# COMPACT_ATOMS: atom_id res chain seq x y z
N MET A 1 17.54 -20.87 12.73
CA MET A 1 17.24 -19.60 13.43
C MET A 1 16.51 -18.55 12.55
N GLY A 2 15.97 -18.88 11.37
CA GLY A 2 15.29 -17.90 10.50
C GLY A 2 13.78 -17.69 10.74
N ALA A 3 13.12 -18.62 11.44
CA ALA A 3 11.65 -18.60 11.60
C ALA A 3 11.15 -17.48 12.55
N MET A 4 11.94 -17.07 13.55
CA MET A 4 11.54 -16.00 14.49
C MET A 4 11.58 -14.60 13.87
N VAL A 5 12.42 -14.39 12.84
CA VAL A 5 12.50 -13.13 12.09
C VAL A 5 11.26 -12.95 11.20
N GLY A 6 10.80 -14.03 10.56
CA GLY A 6 9.60 -14.01 9.71
C GLY A 6 8.28 -13.83 10.49
N LEU A 7 8.27 -14.14 11.79
CA LEU A 7 7.10 -13.97 12.66
C LEU A 7 6.99 -12.55 13.27
N GLY A 8 7.90 -11.62 12.93
CA GLY A 8 7.81 -10.23 13.40
C GLY A 8 8.06 -10.04 14.90
N MET A 9 8.60 -11.05 15.59
CA MET A 9 9.00 -10.96 17.00
C MET A 9 10.28 -10.14 17.21
N LEU A 10 10.93 -9.70 16.12
CA LEU A 10 11.97 -8.68 16.13
C LEU A 10 11.43 -7.43 15.43
N GLN A 11 11.14 -6.40 16.21
CA GLN A 11 10.93 -5.06 15.68
C GLN A 11 12.18 -4.70 14.86
N GLY A 12 12.00 -4.17 13.65
CA GLY A 12 13.12 -3.54 12.93
C GLY A 12 13.82 -2.55 13.88
N PRO A 13 15.15 -2.35 13.78
CA PRO A 13 15.99 -1.76 14.83
C PRO A 13 15.51 -0.41 15.39
N ASP A 14 14.59 0.26 14.71
CA ASP A 14 14.17 1.63 15.02
C ASP A 14 12.70 1.75 15.47
N GLY A 15 11.87 0.70 15.38
CA GLY A 15 10.46 0.76 15.76
C GLY A 15 9.59 1.73 14.94
N LYS A 16 10.07 2.22 13.78
CA LYS A 16 9.40 3.25 12.97
C LYS A 16 8.54 2.64 11.87
N ARG A 17 7.34 3.21 11.67
CA ARG A 17 6.53 2.96 10.46
C ARG A 17 7.22 3.63 9.27
N PRO A 18 7.41 2.93 8.14
CA PRO A 18 8.02 3.52 6.95
C PRO A 18 7.19 4.73 6.46
N PRO A 19 7.83 5.71 5.81
CA PRO A 19 7.14 6.88 5.27
C PRO A 19 6.11 6.45 4.21
N VAL A 20 4.92 7.05 4.27
CA VAL A 20 3.88 6.84 3.27
C VAL A 20 4.27 7.57 1.99
N ASP A 21 4.50 6.81 0.92
CA ASP A 21 4.76 7.34 -0.43
C ASP A 21 3.46 7.33 -1.25
N LEU A 22 2.76 8.47 -1.27
CA LEU A 22 1.51 8.63 -2.01
C LEU A 22 1.70 8.54 -3.54
N PRO A 23 2.72 9.16 -4.16
CA PRO A 23 3.04 8.93 -5.57
C PRO A 23 3.19 7.46 -5.93
N ALA A 24 4.01 6.70 -5.20
CA ALA A 24 4.21 5.28 -5.47
C ALA A 24 2.93 4.46 -5.28
N ALA A 25 2.11 4.79 -4.27
CA ALA A 25 0.81 4.15 -4.06
C ALA A 25 -0.16 4.41 -5.21
N LYS A 26 -0.17 5.64 -5.75
CA LYS A 26 -0.99 5.99 -6.92
C LYS A 26 -0.58 5.19 -8.15
N ASP A 27 0.72 5.13 -8.44
CA ASP A 27 1.23 4.40 -9.61
C ASP A 27 0.90 2.91 -9.53
N ALA A 28 1.00 2.31 -8.33
CA ALA A 28 0.59 0.93 -8.11
C ALA A 28 -0.91 0.70 -8.33
N ILE A 29 -1.77 1.60 -7.82
CA ILE A 29 -3.22 1.54 -8.01
C ILE A 29 -3.60 1.68 -9.49
N ASP A 30 -2.96 2.60 -10.20
CA ASP A 30 -3.21 2.84 -11.63
C ASP A 30 -2.77 1.63 -12.45
N LEU A 31 -1.60 1.06 -12.16
CA LEU A 31 -1.11 -0.16 -12.82
C LEU A 31 -2.06 -1.34 -12.59
N LEU A 32 -2.52 -1.55 -11.35
CA LEU A 32 -3.52 -2.59 -11.04
C LEU A 32 -4.84 -2.35 -11.79
N GLY A 33 -5.26 -1.10 -11.97
CA GLY A 33 -6.42 -0.75 -12.79
C GLY A 33 -6.22 -1.10 -14.27
N ILE A 34 -5.04 -0.83 -14.83
CA ILE A 34 -4.69 -1.24 -16.20
C ILE A 34 -4.72 -2.77 -16.33
N LEU A 35 -4.16 -3.49 -15.34
CA LEU A 35 -4.17 -4.94 -15.34
C LEU A 35 -5.59 -5.51 -15.26
N GLN A 36 -6.46 -4.97 -14.42
CA GLN A 36 -7.88 -5.36 -14.34
C GLN A 36 -8.56 -5.27 -15.70
N GLU A 37 -8.37 -4.17 -16.43
CA GLU A 37 -8.97 -4.02 -17.77
C GLU A 37 -8.36 -4.99 -18.78
N LYS A 38 -7.04 -5.23 -18.73
CA LYS A 38 -6.35 -6.14 -19.65
C LYS A 38 -6.61 -7.62 -19.37
N THR A 39 -6.93 -7.98 -18.13
CA THR A 39 -7.23 -9.37 -17.74
C THR A 39 -8.72 -9.69 -17.80
N LYS A 40 -9.59 -8.72 -18.10
CA LYS A 40 -11.03 -8.93 -18.25
C LYS A 40 -11.34 -10.05 -19.24
N GLY A 41 -12.17 -11.01 -18.82
CA GLY A 41 -12.50 -12.20 -19.60
C GLY A 41 -11.51 -13.37 -19.47
N ASN A 42 -10.37 -13.16 -18.80
CA ASN A 42 -9.41 -14.21 -18.45
C ASN A 42 -9.42 -14.56 -16.95
N LEU A 43 -10.26 -13.91 -16.15
CA LEU A 43 -10.40 -14.13 -14.71
C LEU A 43 -11.59 -15.03 -14.41
N THR A 44 -11.48 -15.84 -13.36
CA THR A 44 -12.66 -16.45 -12.73
C THR A 44 -13.52 -15.38 -12.04
N LYS A 45 -14.75 -15.75 -11.67
CA LYS A 45 -15.63 -14.81 -10.94
C LYS A 45 -15.02 -14.39 -9.62
N GLU A 46 -14.42 -15.33 -8.91
CA GLU A 46 -13.76 -15.11 -7.63
C GLU A 46 -12.55 -14.19 -7.78
N GLU A 47 -11.71 -14.40 -8.80
CA GLU A 47 -10.55 -13.54 -9.09
C GLU A 47 -10.98 -12.12 -9.46
N GLU A 48 -12.04 -11.98 -10.26
CA GLU A 48 -12.59 -10.67 -10.63
C GLU A 48 -13.12 -9.92 -9.40
N GLU A 49 -13.84 -10.60 -8.52
CA GLU A 49 -14.37 -10.04 -7.27
C GLU A 49 -13.24 -9.57 -6.35
N VAL A 50 -12.25 -10.43 -6.09
CA VAL A 50 -11.08 -10.10 -5.26
C VAL A 50 -10.31 -8.91 -5.82
N LEU A 51 -10.09 -8.88 -7.14
CA LEU A 51 -9.37 -7.78 -7.79
C LEU A 51 -10.17 -6.47 -7.71
N ARG A 52 -11.49 -6.53 -7.88
CA ARG A 52 -12.41 -5.39 -7.80
C ARG A 52 -12.45 -4.81 -6.38
N GLU A 53 -12.63 -5.66 -5.38
CA GLU A 53 -12.66 -5.26 -3.97
C GLU A 53 -11.32 -4.72 -3.50
N GLY A 54 -10.22 -5.38 -3.89
CA GLY A 54 -8.86 -4.92 -3.59
C GLY A 54 -8.58 -3.52 -4.15
N LEU A 55 -8.89 -3.30 -5.43
CA LEU A 55 -8.76 -1.98 -6.06
C LEU A 55 -9.65 -0.92 -5.39
N TYR A 56 -10.87 -1.28 -5.00
CA TYR A 56 -11.76 -0.37 -4.28
C TYR A 56 -11.16 0.06 -2.94
N HIS A 57 -10.71 -0.89 -2.11
CA HIS A 57 -10.10 -0.58 -0.82
C HIS A 57 -8.82 0.25 -0.95
N LEU A 58 -7.97 -0.06 -1.93
CA LEU A 58 -6.75 0.71 -2.18
C LEU A 58 -7.06 2.16 -2.59
N ARG A 59 -8.03 2.37 -3.48
CA ARG A 59 -8.47 3.71 -3.90
C ARG A 59 -9.07 4.50 -2.74
N MET A 60 -9.91 3.86 -1.94
CA MET A 60 -10.51 4.48 -0.74
C MET A 60 -9.44 4.87 0.29
N GLY A 61 -8.48 3.98 0.56
CA GLY A 61 -7.35 4.25 1.45
C GLY A 61 -6.48 5.40 0.92
N TYR A 62 -6.19 5.41 -0.38
CA TYR A 62 -5.46 6.50 -1.03
C TYR A 62 -6.17 7.85 -0.91
N MET A 63 -7.48 7.88 -1.18
CA MET A 63 -8.30 9.09 -1.03
C MET A 63 -8.36 9.57 0.43
N ALA A 64 -8.50 8.64 1.38
CA ALA A 64 -8.47 8.97 2.80
C ALA A 64 -7.14 9.62 3.21
N MET A 65 -6.01 9.13 2.66
CA MET A 65 -4.69 9.71 2.94
C MET A 65 -4.44 11.05 2.24
N ILE A 66 -5.04 11.30 1.07
CA ILE A 66 -5.01 12.62 0.42
C ILE A 66 -5.84 13.63 1.20
N ASN A 67 -7.03 13.23 1.66
CA ASN A 67 -7.98 14.11 2.32
C ASN A 67 -7.73 14.25 3.82
N ALA A 68 -6.92 13.38 4.42
CA ALA A 68 -6.49 13.53 5.80
C ALA A 68 -5.70 14.83 5.93
N PRO A 69 -5.98 15.68 6.95
CA PRO A 69 -5.08 16.78 7.27
C PRO A 69 -3.69 16.17 7.49
N PRO A 70 -2.60 16.85 7.08
CA PRO A 70 -1.26 16.32 7.24
C PRO A 70 -1.02 16.08 8.73
N ALA A 71 -1.23 14.84 9.17
CA ALA A 71 -0.88 14.39 10.51
C ALA A 71 0.63 14.50 10.56
N GLY A 72 1.09 15.61 11.16
CA GLY A 72 2.45 16.06 11.29
C GLY A 72 3.46 15.30 10.43
N ARG A 73 3.87 15.90 9.30
CA ARG A 73 5.25 15.70 8.86
C ARG A 73 6.13 16.10 10.03
N LYS A 74 6.55 15.15 10.88
CA LYS A 74 7.78 15.33 11.64
C LYS A 74 8.89 15.31 10.61
N LYS A 75 9.14 16.49 10.04
CA LYS A 75 10.46 16.86 9.57
C LYS A 75 11.35 16.84 10.80
N GLU A 76 12.17 15.81 10.96
CA GLU A 76 13.45 15.89 11.70
C GLU A 76 14.16 14.52 11.64
N GLY A 77 15.38 14.42 11.14
CA GLY A 77 16.26 15.46 10.63
C GLY A 77 17.49 14.84 9.98
N ASP A 78 17.97 15.50 8.94
CA ASP A 78 19.41 15.61 8.71
C ASP A 78 19.81 16.91 9.43
N PRO A 79 20.85 16.93 10.31
CA PRO A 79 22.22 16.97 9.80
C PRO A 79 23.26 16.24 10.67
N ARG A 80 24.15 15.48 10.03
CA ARG A 80 25.63 15.59 10.14
C ARG A 80 26.32 14.45 9.40
#